data_AF-A0AAU5DU16-F1
#
_entry.id   AF-A0AAU5DU16-F1
#
_cell.length_a   1.000
_cell.length_b   1.000
_cell.length_c   1.000
_cell.angle_alpha   90.00
_cell.angle_beta   90.00
_cell.angle_gamma   90.00
#
_symmetry.space_group_name_H-M   'P 1'
#
loop_
_entity.id
_entity.type
_entity.pdbx_description
1 polymer ?
#
loop_
_entity_poly.entity_id
_entity_poly.type
_entity_poly.pdbx_seq_one_letter_code
_entity_poly.pdbx_strand_id
1 'polypeptide(L)'
;MQPWSPSVENDLRQVLNEWDPIGVADEVQDEYECMLAPMLQRLRDGANETEIGEFLRHEVEEHFGPDPLGARPEAMAIRVIAWWAAVGKADGDSA
;
A
#
# COMPACT_ATOMS: atom_id res chain seq x y z
N MET A 1 7.31 -3.34 17.04
CA MET A 1 6.44 -3.79 15.94
C MET A 1 6.73 -5.26 15.73
N GLN A 2 5.72 -6.13 15.67
CA GLN A 2 5.96 -7.52 15.26
C GLN A 2 6.35 -7.52 13.77
N PRO A 3 7.37 -8.29 13.36
CA PRO A 3 7.69 -8.45 11.95
C PRO A 3 6.49 -9.09 11.23
N TRP A 4 6.15 -8.58 10.05
CA TRP A 4 5.11 -9.16 9.21
C TRP A 4 5.63 -10.44 8.54
N SER A 5 4.74 -11.24 7.97
CA SER A 5 5.21 -12.35 7.13
C SER A 5 5.91 -11.75 5.89
N PRO A 6 7.05 -12.31 5.47
CA PRO A 6 7.75 -11.83 4.27
C PRO A 6 6.87 -11.84 3.01
N SER A 7 5.89 -12.74 2.92
CA SER A 7 4.94 -12.79 1.81
C SER A 7 4.02 -11.56 1.78
N VAL A 8 3.47 -11.15 2.93
CA VAL A 8 2.57 -9.99 3.00
C VAL A 8 3.30 -8.68 2.67
N GLU A 9 4.54 -8.51 3.14
CA GLU A 9 5.36 -7.35 2.78
C GLU A 9 5.70 -7.34 1.28
N ASN A 10 6.08 -8.49 0.72
CA ASN A 10 6.41 -8.60 -0.70
C ASN A 10 5.19 -8.33 -1.59
N ASP A 11 4.03 -8.86 -1.23
CA ASP A 11 2.79 -8.64 -1.98
C ASP A 11 2.38 -7.17 -1.93
N LEU A 12 2.46 -6.52 -0.76
CA LEU A 12 2.18 -5.09 -0.68
C LEU A 12 3.20 -4.26 -1.48
N ARG A 13 4.49 -4.61 -1.42
CA ARG A 13 5.52 -3.95 -2.25
C ARG A 13 5.18 -4.04 -3.72
N GLN A 14 4.73 -5.20 -4.19
CA GLN A 14 4.29 -5.35 -5.58
C GLN A 14 3.07 -4.46 -5.89
N VAL A 15 2.06 -4.41 -5.02
CA VAL A 15 0.88 -3.54 -5.21
C VAL A 15 1.27 -2.08 -5.35
N LEU A 16 2.23 -1.59 -4.55
CA LEU A 16 2.72 -0.20 -4.62
C LEU A 16 3.60 0.06 -5.85
N ASN A 17 4.49 -0.87 -6.20
CA ASN A 17 5.30 -0.78 -7.42
C ASN A 17 4.44 -0.81 -8.70
N GLU A 18 3.29 -1.48 -8.69
CA GLU A 18 2.35 -1.44 -9.81
C GLU A 18 1.48 -0.17 -9.85
N TRP A 19 1.36 0.54 -8.72
CA TRP A 19 0.70 1.85 -8.70
C TRP A 19 1.60 2.92 -9.33
N ASP A 20 2.87 2.91 -8.92
CA ASP A 20 3.95 3.75 -9.41
C ASP A 20 3.58 5.24 -9.61
N PRO A 21 3.14 5.95 -8.55
CA PRO A 21 2.64 7.32 -8.67
C PRO A 21 3.65 8.33 -9.24
N ILE A 22 4.95 8.01 -9.24
CA ILE A 22 6.01 8.85 -9.79
C ILE A 22 6.78 8.22 -10.97
N GLY A 23 6.45 7.00 -11.38
CA GLY A 23 7.01 6.39 -12.59
C GLY A 23 8.43 5.83 -12.46
N VAL A 24 8.86 5.41 -11.26
CA VAL A 24 10.24 4.97 -10.97
C VAL A 24 10.35 3.50 -10.61
N ALA A 25 9.24 2.75 -10.56
CA ALA A 25 9.24 1.36 -10.09
C ALA A 25 10.11 0.42 -10.94
N ASP A 26 10.31 0.72 -12.23
CA ASP A 26 11.22 -0.01 -13.13
C ASP A 26 12.70 0.25 -12.85
N GLU A 27 13.04 1.37 -12.20
CA GLU A 27 14.40 1.80 -11.90
C GLU A 27 14.79 1.55 -10.43
N VAL A 28 13.85 1.76 -9.51
CA VAL A 28 14.06 1.74 -8.06
C VAL A 28 12.89 1.00 -7.41
N GLN A 29 13.09 -0.30 -7.11
CA GLN A 29 12.02 -1.15 -6.57
C GLN A 29 11.73 -0.93 -5.09
N ASP A 30 12.61 -0.23 -4.37
CA ASP A 30 12.50 0.06 -2.94
C ASP A 30 11.99 1.47 -2.62
N GLU A 31 11.64 2.27 -3.64
CA GLU A 31 11.19 3.65 -3.49
C GLU A 31 9.99 3.77 -2.53
N TYR A 32 9.04 2.84 -2.63
CA TYR A 32 7.81 2.85 -1.82
C TYR A 32 7.94 2.08 -0.51
N GLU A 33 9.14 1.63 -0.11
CA GLU A 33 9.34 0.87 1.14
C GLU A 33 8.98 1.66 2.38
N CYS A 34 9.15 2.99 2.37
CA CYS A 34 8.77 3.86 3.47
C CYS A 34 7.27 3.76 3.82
N MET A 35 6.43 3.45 2.83
CA MET A 35 4.98 3.36 2.98
C MET A 35 4.51 1.98 3.49
N LEU A 36 5.33 0.93 3.36
CA LEU A 36 4.92 -0.45 3.65
C LEU A 36 4.54 -0.66 5.11
N ALA A 37 5.48 -0.44 6.02
CA ALA A 37 5.28 -0.60 7.46
C ALA A 37 4.10 0.23 8.01
N PRO A 38 4.00 1.54 7.74
CA PRO A 38 2.87 2.35 8.21
C PRO A 38 1.53 1.95 7.59
N MET A 39 1.50 1.43 6.36
CA MET A 39 0.27 0.96 5.71
C MET A 39 -0.20 -0.37 6.29
N LEU A 40 0.70 -1.34 6.46
CA LEU A 40 0.36 -2.63 7.08
C LEU A 40 -0.16 -2.46 8.51
N GLN A 41 0.42 -1.54 9.27
CA GLN A 41 -0.07 -1.22 10.62
C GLN A 41 -1.53 -0.71 10.57
N ARG A 42 -1.83 0.25 9.69
CA ARG A 42 -3.20 0.78 9.51
C ARG A 42 -4.19 -0.30 9.08
N LEU A 43 -3.81 -1.15 8.12
CA LEU A 43 -4.65 -2.25 7.64
C LEU A 43 -4.96 -3.27 8.73
N ARG A 44 -3.98 -3.60 9.57
CA ARG A 44 -4.19 -4.48 10.74
C ARG A 44 -5.08 -3.84 11.80
N ASP A 45 -4.98 -2.53 11.98
CA ASP A 45 -5.81 -1.77 12.92
C ASP A 45 -7.24 -1.55 12.39
N GLY A 46 -7.54 -2.02 11.17
CA GLY A 46 -8.88 -1.99 10.58
C GLY A 46 -9.19 -0.73 9.78
N ALA A 47 -8.17 -0.04 9.27
CA ALA A 47 -8.36 1.14 8.44
C ALA A 47 -9.22 0.85 7.20
N ASN A 48 -10.11 1.78 6.87
CA ASN A 48 -11.00 1.70 5.72
C ASN A 48 -10.41 2.39 4.48
N GLU A 49 -11.11 2.30 3.34
CA GLU A 49 -10.69 2.89 2.05
C GLU A 49 -10.42 4.40 2.14
N THR A 50 -11.20 5.14 2.93
CA THR A 50 -11.00 6.59 3.08
C THR A 50 -9.72 6.88 3.83
N GLU A 51 -9.48 6.19 4.96
CA GLU A 51 -8.28 6.38 5.77
C GLU A 51 -7.00 5.99 5.02
N ILE A 52 -7.06 4.91 4.21
CA ILE A 52 -5.94 4.50 3.37
C ILE A 52 -5.74 5.50 2.22
N GLY A 53 -6.80 6.01 1.60
CA GLY A 53 -6.70 7.02 0.55
C GLY A 53 -6.07 8.32 1.03
N GLU A 54 -6.48 8.78 2.23
CA GLU A 54 -5.88 9.94 2.88
C GLU A 54 -4.39 9.74 3.18
N PHE A 55 -4.04 8.56 3.69
CA PHE A 55 -2.64 8.18 3.93
C PHE A 55 -1.82 8.20 2.62
N LEU A 56 -2.28 7.50 1.59
CA LEU A 56 -1.59 7.44 0.29
C LEU A 56 -1.39 8.83 -0.33
N ARG A 57 -2.43 9.67 -0.27
CA ARG A 57 -2.35 11.05 -0.75
C ARG A 57 -1.31 11.84 0.03
N HIS A 58 -1.33 11.77 1.36
CA HIS A 58 -0.41 12.49 2.21
C HIS A 58 1.05 12.10 1.94
N GLU A 59 1.35 10.80 1.89
CA GLU A 59 2.70 10.31 1.62
C GLU A 59 3.18 10.73 0.22
N VAL A 60 2.32 10.63 -0.79
CA VAL A 60 2.68 11.07 -2.15
C VAL A 60 2.93 12.57 -2.21
N GLU A 61 2.05 13.37 -1.61
CA GLU A 61 2.19 14.83 -1.58
C GLU A 61 3.43 15.28 -0.80
N GLU A 62 3.74 14.63 0.33
CA GLU A 62 4.87 14.98 1.18
C GLU A 62 6.22 14.56 0.57
N HIS A 63 6.30 13.37 -0.02
CA HIS A 63 7.54 12.84 -0.57
C HIS A 63 7.82 13.29 -2.01
N PHE A 64 6.77 13.50 -2.81
CA PHE A 64 6.89 13.70 -4.26
C PHE A 64 6.26 14.99 -4.78
N GLY A 65 5.53 15.72 -3.93
CA GLY A 65 4.83 16.94 -4.30
C GLY A 65 3.41 16.70 -4.84
N PRO A 66 2.69 17.78 -5.17
CA PRO A 66 1.28 17.69 -5.53
C PRO A 66 1.08 17.01 -6.89
N ASP A 67 0.33 15.90 -6.88
CA ASP A 67 -0.15 15.14 -8.04
C ASP A 67 0.91 14.83 -9.12
N PRO A 68 1.92 13.99 -8.82
CA PRO A 68 3.05 13.78 -9.71
C PRO A 68 2.66 13.21 -11.09
N LEU A 69 1.61 12.39 -11.19
CA LEU A 69 1.17 11.75 -12.45
C LEU A 69 -0.35 11.49 -12.54
N GLY A 70 -1.20 12.22 -11.82
CA GLY A 70 -2.61 11.85 -11.72
C GLY A 70 -2.80 10.60 -10.85
N ALA A 71 -2.12 10.57 -9.70
CA ALA A 71 -1.87 9.36 -8.92
C ALA A 71 -3.15 8.66 -8.40
N ARG A 72 -4.28 9.36 -8.26
CA ARG A 72 -5.57 8.82 -7.77
C ARG A 72 -5.43 7.93 -6.51
N PRO A 73 -4.97 8.47 -5.38
CA PRO A 73 -4.80 7.74 -4.12
C PRO A 73 -6.06 6.97 -3.69
N GLU A 74 -7.26 7.49 -3.96
CA GLU A 74 -8.53 6.88 -3.61
C GLU A 74 -8.78 5.57 -4.38
N ALA A 75 -8.42 5.54 -5.67
CA ALA A 75 -8.54 4.33 -6.48
C ALA A 75 -7.56 3.25 -6.01
N MET A 76 -6.35 3.67 -5.60
CA MET A 76 -5.36 2.77 -5.03
C MET A 76 -5.79 2.25 -3.67
N ALA A 77 -6.43 3.06 -2.83
CA ALA A 77 -6.95 2.62 -1.53
C ALA A 77 -7.98 1.50 -1.66
N ILE A 78 -8.92 1.60 -2.62
CA ILE A 78 -9.88 0.52 -2.92
C ILE A 78 -9.14 -0.77 -3.27
N ARG A 79 -8.10 -0.67 -4.12
CA ARG A 79 -7.28 -1.80 -4.53
C ARG A 79 -6.55 -2.44 -3.35
N VAL A 80 -5.93 -1.64 -2.48
CA VAL A 80 -5.23 -2.10 -1.28
C VAL A 80 -6.18 -2.80 -0.31
N ILE A 81 -7.37 -2.23 -0.06
CA ILE A 81 -8.38 -2.86 0.81
C ILE A 81 -8.88 -4.18 0.23
N ALA A 82 -9.12 -4.25 -1.08
CA ALA A 82 -9.51 -5.48 -1.75
C ALA A 82 -8.43 -6.57 -1.64
N TRP A 83 -7.15 -6.19 -1.82
CA TRP A 83 -6.02 -7.09 -1.62
C TRP A 83 -5.93 -7.59 -0.16
N TRP A 84 -6.00 -6.68 0.82
CA TRP A 84 -5.93 -7.03 2.24
C TRP A 84 -7.04 -8.00 2.67
N ALA A 85 -8.26 -7.77 2.18
CA ALA A 85 -9.40 -8.64 2.42
C ALA A 85 -9.27 -10.02 1.74
N ALA A 86 -8.43 -10.16 0.70
CA ALA A 86 -8.13 -11.44 0.07
C ALA A 86 -7.04 -12.21 0.84
N VAL A 87 -6.00 -11.52 1.31
CA VAL A 87 -4.96 -12.10 2.17
C VAL A 87 -5.58 -12.69 3.45
N GLY A 88 -6.45 -11.94 4.14
CA GLY A 88 -7.11 -12.43 5.34
C GLY A 88 -8.02 -13.65 5.12
N LYS A 89 -8.56 -13.83 3.91
CA LYS A 89 -9.31 -15.06 3.54
C LYS A 89 -8.38 -16.25 3.32
N ALA A 90 -7.24 -16.04 2.66
CA ALA A 90 -6.26 -17.11 2.42
C ALA A 90 -5.64 -17.64 3.72
N ASP A 91 -5.41 -16.76 4.71
CA ASP A 91 -4.93 -17.16 6.04
C ASP A 91 -6.02 -17.90 6.87
N GLY A 92 -7.30 -17.54 6.68
CA GLY A 92 -8.45 -18.13 7.37
C GLY A 92 -8.91 -19.48 6.80
N ASP A 93 -8.71 -19.74 5.51
CA ASP A 93 -9.07 -21.00 4.83
C ASP A 93 -8.08 -22.15 5.09
N SER A 94 -7.07 -21.93 5.94
CA SER A 94 -6.12 -22.97 6.40
C SER A 94 -6.59 -23.73 7.66
N ALA A 95 -7.88 -23.64 8.04
CA ALA A 95 -8.45 -24.24 9.25
C ALA A 95 -9.22 -25.55 9.01
#